data_AF-A0AAV9A272-F1
#
_entry.id   AF-A0AAV9A272-F1
#
_cell.length_a   1.000
_cell.length_b   1.000
_cell.length_c   1.000
_cell.angle_alpha   90.00
_cell.angle_beta   90.00
_cell.angle_gamma   90.00
#
_symmetry.space_group_name_H-M   'P 1'
#
loop_
_entity.id
_entity.type
_entity.pdbx_description
1 polymer ?
#
loop_
_entity_poly.entity_id
_entity_poly.type
_entity_poly.pdbx_seq_one_letter_code
_entity_poly.pdbx_strand_id
1 'polypeptide(L)'
;MEVQGLYPGLSHGFSRSSVAKAKAKFIHLIDAEIDKFNAFFVEQEEDFIIRQKELQDRIHSITAEEYRLEMGKIRKDIVNFHGEMVLLENYSNINYTGLAKILKKYDKRTGGLLRLPFIEKILSQPFFTTDLVSKLVKECENTMEVIFPNIEHGPLNEVDKARRATNVAKESIFRNAIAALVTMRELRRGSSTYSPFSLPPLNLPESDLIHSVQLPSPIPIL
;
A
#
# COMPACT_ATOMS: atom_id res chain seq x y z
N MET A 1 48.82 0.56 54.81
CA MET A 1 48.22 1.90 54.87
C MET A 1 47.58 2.13 53.51
N GLU A 2 46.28 2.46 53.47
CA GLU A 2 45.53 2.97 52.29
C GLU A 2 45.24 1.98 51.13
N VAL A 3 44.04 1.82 50.56
CA VAL A 3 42.68 2.39 50.77
C VAL A 3 41.63 1.35 50.31
N GLN A 4 40.45 1.39 50.94
CA GLN A 4 39.20 0.77 50.50
C GLN A 4 38.73 1.23 49.10
N GLY A 5 37.95 0.36 48.44
CA GLY A 5 36.95 0.72 47.42
C GLY A 5 36.06 -0.49 47.15
N LEU A 6 35.06 -0.77 47.98
CA LEU A 6 33.63 -0.48 47.73
C LEU A 6 33.24 -0.48 46.24
N TYR A 7 32.60 -1.56 45.78
CA TYR A 7 31.29 -1.56 45.11
C TYR A 7 30.76 -3.02 45.01
N PRO A 8 29.88 -3.46 45.93
CA PRO A 8 29.05 -4.63 45.69
C PRO A 8 27.75 -4.17 45.00
N GLY A 9 27.47 -4.71 43.82
CA GLY A 9 26.12 -4.67 43.24
C GLY A 9 25.98 -3.85 41.96
N LEU A 10 25.84 -4.57 40.84
CA LEU A 10 24.70 -4.49 39.92
C LEU A 10 24.95 -5.44 38.73
N SER A 11 25.09 -6.74 39.02
CA SER A 11 24.83 -7.78 38.02
C SER A 11 23.33 -8.08 38.02
N HIS A 12 22.51 -7.15 37.56
CA HIS A 12 21.20 -7.53 37.01
C HIS A 12 21.43 -8.15 35.62
N GLY A 13 22.14 -9.28 35.62
CA GLY A 13 22.20 -10.19 34.50
C GLY A 13 20.81 -10.77 34.34
N PHE A 14 20.07 -10.29 33.36
CA PHE A 14 18.85 -10.93 32.92
C PHE A 14 19.17 -12.41 32.70
N SER A 15 18.52 -13.32 33.43
CA SER A 15 18.71 -14.75 33.25
C SER A 15 18.55 -15.09 31.77
N ARG A 16 19.41 -15.96 31.24
CA ARG A 16 19.34 -16.44 29.84
C ARG A 16 17.95 -16.98 29.48
N SER A 17 17.25 -17.54 30.48
CA SER A 17 15.83 -17.96 30.38
C SER A 17 14.88 -16.78 30.17
N SER A 18 15.10 -15.67 30.85
CA SER A 18 14.28 -14.46 30.74
C SER A 18 14.45 -13.77 29.38
N VAL A 19 15.68 -13.71 28.85
CA VAL A 19 15.95 -13.20 27.49
C VAL A 19 15.29 -14.07 26.43
N ALA A 20 15.38 -15.41 26.56
CA ALA A 20 14.73 -16.33 25.64
C ALA A 20 13.19 -16.19 25.65
N LYS A 21 12.58 -16.04 26.83
CA LYS A 21 11.15 -15.79 26.98
C LYS A 21 10.72 -14.47 26.32
N ALA A 22 11.49 -13.40 26.51
CA ALA A 22 11.20 -12.10 25.88
C ALA A 22 11.29 -12.18 24.35
N LYS A 23 12.30 -12.87 23.81
CA LYS A 23 12.44 -13.13 22.37
C LYS A 23 11.24 -13.93 21.82
N ALA A 24 10.86 -15.01 22.49
CA ALA A 24 9.71 -15.83 22.07
C ALA A 24 8.40 -15.02 22.07
N LYS A 25 8.19 -14.19 23.10
CA LYS A 25 7.04 -13.29 23.16
C LYS A 25 7.03 -12.27 22.03
N PHE A 26 8.18 -11.69 21.69
CA PHE A 26 8.29 -10.75 20.57
C PHE A 26 7.95 -11.42 19.24
N ILE A 27 8.49 -12.62 18.99
CA ILE A 27 8.19 -13.42 17.79
C ILE A 27 6.69 -13.70 17.70
N HIS A 28 6.07 -14.16 18.77
CA HIS A 28 4.64 -14.46 18.79
C HIS A 28 3.77 -13.24 18.46
N LEU A 29 4.14 -12.05 18.95
CA LEU A 29 3.43 -10.81 18.62
C LEU A 29 3.58 -10.41 17.14
N ILE A 30 4.77 -10.61 16.56
CA ILE A 30 4.99 -10.35 15.13
C ILE A 30 4.20 -11.31 14.27
N ASP A 31 4.19 -12.60 14.61
CA ASP A 31 3.42 -13.61 13.88
C ASP A 31 1.92 -13.32 13.94
N ALA A 32 1.39 -12.91 15.10
CA ALA A 32 -0.02 -12.53 15.23
C ALA A 32 -0.41 -11.31 14.37
N GLU A 33 0.48 -10.30 14.24
CA GLU A 33 0.23 -9.18 13.33
C GLU A 33 0.30 -9.61 11.85
N ILE A 34 1.23 -10.50 11.48
CA ILE A 34 1.30 -11.06 10.12
C ILE A 34 0.02 -11.82 9.78
N ASP A 35 -0.49 -12.66 10.69
CA ASP A 35 -1.73 -13.41 10.49
C ASP A 35 -2.92 -12.47 10.28
N LYS A 36 -2.99 -11.38 11.05
CA LYS A 36 -4.00 -10.34 10.87
C LYS A 36 -3.89 -9.65 9.52
N PHE A 37 -2.66 -9.32 9.07
CA PHE A 37 -2.45 -8.70 7.76
C PHE A 37 -2.87 -9.62 6.62
N ASN A 38 -2.52 -10.91 6.73
CA ASN A 38 -2.89 -11.93 5.76
C ASN A 38 -4.41 -12.11 5.68
N ALA A 39 -5.09 -12.22 6.83
CA ALA A 39 -6.54 -12.39 6.86
C ALA A 39 -7.26 -11.23 6.18
N PHE A 40 -6.90 -9.99 6.52
CA PHE A 40 -7.47 -8.80 5.88
C PHE A 40 -7.16 -8.76 4.38
N PHE A 41 -5.91 -9.01 3.97
CA PHE A 41 -5.52 -8.91 2.57
C PHE A 41 -6.24 -9.93 1.69
N VAL A 42 -6.31 -11.19 2.12
CA VAL A 42 -7.00 -12.26 1.37
C VAL A 42 -8.49 -11.98 1.23
N GLU A 43 -9.15 -11.52 2.30
CA GLU A 43 -10.56 -11.14 2.25
C GLU A 43 -10.82 -10.02 1.23
N GLN A 44 -9.97 -8.99 1.19
CA GLN A 44 -10.11 -7.91 0.21
C GLN A 44 -9.79 -8.37 -1.22
N GLU A 45 -8.79 -9.23 -1.40
CA GLU A 45 -8.45 -9.78 -2.71
C GLU A 45 -9.60 -10.61 -3.29
N GLU A 46 -10.27 -11.42 -2.46
CA GLU A 46 -11.46 -12.18 -2.85
C GLU A 46 -12.63 -11.26 -3.26
N ASP A 47 -12.92 -10.21 -2.48
CA ASP A 47 -13.95 -9.21 -2.82
C ASP A 47 -13.66 -8.55 -4.17
N PHE A 48 -12.39 -8.22 -4.44
CA PHE A 48 -11.99 -7.59 -5.70
C PHE A 48 -12.19 -8.51 -6.90
N ILE A 49 -11.91 -9.80 -6.79
CA ILE A 49 -12.15 -10.77 -7.88
C ILE A 49 -13.64 -10.81 -8.22
N ILE A 50 -14.52 -10.83 -7.21
CA ILE A 50 -15.96 -10.88 -7.40
C ILE A 50 -16.46 -9.60 -8.05
N ARG A 51 -16.09 -8.43 -7.51
CA ARG A 51 -16.52 -7.13 -8.01
C ARG A 51 -16.00 -6.81 -9.40
N GLN A 52 -14.80 -7.25 -9.75
CA GLN A 52 -14.27 -7.12 -11.10
C GLN A 52 -15.16 -7.85 -12.11
N LYS A 53 -15.56 -9.08 -11.78
CA LYS A 53 -16.46 -9.87 -12.63
C LYS A 53 -17.84 -9.21 -12.77
N GLU A 54 -18.43 -8.77 -11.66
CA GLU A 54 -19.73 -8.07 -11.69
C GLU A 54 -19.67 -6.78 -12.50
N LEU A 55 -18.58 -6.00 -12.39
CA LEU A 55 -18.40 -4.78 -13.16
C LEU A 55 -18.26 -5.08 -14.66
N GLN A 56 -17.50 -6.12 -15.02
CA GLN A 56 -17.39 -6.57 -16.41
C GLN A 56 -18.76 -6.99 -16.96
N ASP A 57 -19.52 -7.82 -16.24
CA ASP A 57 -20.84 -8.29 -16.67
C ASP A 57 -21.79 -7.09 -16.90
N ARG A 58 -21.79 -6.12 -15.98
CA ARG A 58 -22.56 -4.86 -16.11
C ARG A 58 -22.17 -4.06 -17.34
N ILE A 59 -20.87 -3.98 -17.67
CA ILE A 59 -20.39 -3.27 -18.86
C ILE A 59 -20.88 -3.96 -20.13
N HIS A 60 -20.84 -5.29 -20.19
CA HIS A 60 -21.26 -6.06 -21.37
C HIS A 60 -22.78 -6.06 -21.57
N SER A 61 -23.57 -5.93 -20.51
CA SER A 61 -25.04 -5.98 -20.58
C SER A 61 -25.70 -4.65 -20.95
N ILE A 62 -24.95 -3.54 -21.06
CA ILE A 62 -25.54 -2.22 -21.35
C ILE A 62 -26.14 -2.18 -22.75
N THR A 63 -27.41 -1.78 -22.81
CA THR A 63 -28.09 -1.47 -24.07
C THR A 63 -27.81 -0.04 -24.53
N ALA A 64 -27.99 0.25 -25.81
CA ALA A 64 -27.78 1.59 -26.36
C ALA A 64 -28.67 2.67 -25.71
N GLU A 65 -29.87 2.28 -25.26
CA GLU A 65 -30.84 3.18 -24.61
C GLU A 65 -30.41 3.54 -23.17
N GLU A 66 -29.82 2.60 -22.45
CA GLU A 66 -29.38 2.79 -21.05
C GLU A 66 -28.00 3.45 -20.96
N TYR A 67 -27.24 3.44 -22.05
CA TYR A 67 -25.84 3.86 -22.12
C TYR A 67 -25.60 5.23 -21.48
N ARG A 68 -26.42 6.25 -21.79
CA ARG A 68 -26.17 7.61 -21.29
C ARG A 68 -26.27 7.74 -19.77
N LEU A 69 -27.18 7.00 -19.13
CA LEU A 69 -27.42 7.09 -17.69
C LEU A 69 -26.51 6.14 -16.91
N GLU A 70 -26.41 4.88 -17.37
CA GLU A 70 -25.65 3.84 -16.68
C GLU A 70 -24.15 4.03 -16.85
N MET A 71 -23.68 4.56 -17.98
CA MET A 71 -22.25 4.77 -18.19
C MET A 71 -21.65 5.82 -17.24
N GLY A 72 -22.45 6.80 -16.80
CA GLY A 72 -22.00 7.76 -15.78
C GLY A 72 -21.76 7.08 -14.42
N LYS A 73 -22.60 6.12 -14.04
CA LYS A 73 -22.45 5.35 -12.80
C LYS A 73 -21.29 4.38 -12.90
N ILE A 74 -21.16 3.65 -14.00
CA ILE A 74 -20.05 2.71 -14.22
C ILE A 74 -18.69 3.41 -14.18
N ARG A 75 -18.57 4.59 -14.82
CA ARG A 75 -17.35 5.41 -14.74
C ARG A 75 -16.99 5.82 -13.31
N LYS A 76 -17.99 6.06 -12.47
CA LYS A 76 -17.77 6.38 -11.06
C LYS A 76 -17.36 5.13 -10.28
N ASP A 77 -18.07 4.04 -10.49
CA ASP A 77 -17.81 2.77 -9.80
C ASP A 77 -16.41 2.24 -10.11
N ILE A 78 -15.97 2.29 -11.38
CA ILE A 78 -14.64 1.83 -11.80
C ILE A 78 -13.50 2.66 -11.20
N VAL A 79 -13.68 3.98 -11.06
CA VAL A 79 -12.67 4.85 -10.44
C VAL A 79 -12.55 4.59 -8.95
N ASN A 80 -13.66 4.42 -8.25
CA ASN A 80 -13.64 4.05 -6.83
C ASN A 80 -13.00 2.67 -6.62
N PHE A 81 -13.38 1.70 -7.46
CA PHE A 81 -12.86 0.35 -7.39
C PHE A 81 -11.35 0.28 -7.66
N HIS A 82 -10.85 1.00 -8.68
CA HIS A 82 -9.41 1.19 -8.89
C HIS A 82 -8.71 1.77 -7.66
N GLY A 83 -9.29 2.82 -7.08
CA GLY A 83 -8.74 3.46 -5.88
C GLY A 83 -8.66 2.52 -4.68
N GLU A 84 -9.66 1.66 -4.47
CA GLU A 84 -9.66 0.64 -3.41
C GLU A 84 -8.52 -0.39 -3.60
N MET A 85 -8.29 -0.86 -4.83
CA MET A 85 -7.21 -1.79 -5.12
C MET A 85 -5.82 -1.16 -4.91
N VAL A 86 -5.63 0.09 -5.34
CA VAL A 86 -4.39 0.86 -5.09
C VAL A 86 -4.16 1.04 -3.59
N LEU A 87 -5.21 1.26 -2.80
CA LEU A 87 -5.10 1.35 -1.35
C LEU A 87 -4.68 0.03 -0.71
N LEU A 88 -5.09 -1.12 -1.25
CA LEU A 88 -4.65 -2.43 -0.78
C LEU A 88 -3.16 -2.70 -1.09
N GLU A 89 -2.67 -2.30 -2.26
CA GLU A 89 -1.23 -2.34 -2.55
C GLU A 89 -0.42 -1.47 -1.58
N ASN A 90 -0.93 -0.28 -1.26
CA ASN A 90 -0.29 0.60 -0.29
C ASN A 90 -0.35 0.04 1.14
N TYR A 91 -1.44 -0.63 1.51
CA TYR A 91 -1.55 -1.36 2.76
C TYR A 91 -0.42 -2.37 2.89
N SER A 92 -0.17 -3.18 1.86
CA SER A 92 0.96 -4.12 1.83
C SER A 92 2.30 -3.42 2.08
N ASN A 93 2.57 -2.34 1.34
CA ASN A 93 3.83 -1.59 1.41
C ASN A 93 4.10 -0.96 2.79
N ILE A 94 3.09 -0.36 3.41
CA ILE A 94 3.19 0.26 4.73
C ILE A 94 3.44 -0.79 5.80
N ASN A 95 2.68 -1.89 5.78
CA ASN A 95 2.83 -2.96 6.76
C ASN A 95 4.18 -3.66 6.65
N TYR A 96 4.64 -3.95 5.42
CA TYR A 96 6.01 -4.44 5.20
C TYR A 96 7.06 -3.50 5.78
N THR A 97 6.95 -2.20 5.49
CA THR A 97 7.87 -1.19 6.00
C THR A 97 7.86 -1.13 7.52
N GLY A 98 6.69 -1.24 8.14
CA GLY A 98 6.50 -1.33 9.60
C GLY A 98 7.25 -2.53 10.18
N LEU A 99 7.03 -3.71 9.63
CA LEU A 99 7.70 -4.96 10.03
C LEU A 99 9.22 -4.86 9.88
N ALA A 100 9.70 -4.40 8.73
CA ALA A 100 11.14 -4.21 8.50
C ALA A 100 11.78 -3.24 9.51
N LYS A 101 11.07 -2.16 9.86
CA LYS A 101 11.53 -1.17 10.86
C LYS A 101 11.54 -1.72 12.28
N ILE A 102 10.52 -2.47 12.70
CA ILE A 102 10.47 -3.02 14.06
C ILE A 102 11.49 -4.15 14.24
N LEU A 103 11.68 -5.00 13.23
CA LEU A 103 12.72 -6.04 13.22
C LEU A 103 14.13 -5.42 13.29
N LYS A 104 14.39 -4.38 12.48
CA LYS A 104 15.65 -3.61 12.56
C LYS A 104 15.86 -2.99 13.95
N LYS A 105 14.79 -2.51 14.59
CA LYS A 105 14.87 -1.95 15.94
C LYS A 105 15.18 -3.02 16.98
N TYR A 106 14.57 -4.20 16.87
CA TYR A 106 14.84 -5.35 17.73
C TYR A 106 16.32 -5.74 17.67
N ASP A 107 16.86 -5.96 16.46
CA ASP A 107 18.27 -6.36 16.28
C ASP A 107 19.22 -5.31 16.85
N LYS A 108 18.99 -4.01 16.58
CA LYS A 108 19.80 -2.91 17.13
C LYS A 108 19.81 -2.85 18.65
N ARG A 109 18.69 -3.18 19.31
CA ARG A 109 18.55 -3.09 20.77
C ARG A 109 19.07 -4.32 21.49
N THR A 110 19.01 -5.48 20.86
CA THR A 110 19.32 -6.76 21.50
C THR A 110 20.65 -7.37 21.05
N GLY A 111 21.26 -6.85 19.98
CA GLY A 111 22.37 -7.52 19.30
C GLY A 111 21.96 -8.81 18.58
N GLY A 112 20.66 -9.04 18.43
CA GLY A 112 20.11 -10.20 17.72
C GLY A 112 20.25 -10.09 16.20
N LEU A 113 19.92 -11.19 15.52
CA LEU A 113 19.92 -11.33 14.06
C LEU A 113 18.57 -11.91 13.58
N LEU A 114 17.46 -11.36 14.06
CA LEU A 114 16.12 -11.82 13.69
C LEU A 114 15.63 -11.24 12.37
N ARG A 115 16.11 -10.06 11.97
CA ARG A 115 15.56 -9.37 10.80
C ARG A 115 15.64 -10.19 9.53
N LEU A 116 16.81 -10.73 9.22
CA LEU A 116 17.06 -11.42 7.95
C LEU A 116 16.12 -12.63 7.75
N PRO A 117 16.04 -13.60 8.68
CA PRO A 117 15.13 -14.74 8.52
C PRO A 117 13.65 -14.35 8.54
N PHE A 118 13.27 -13.29 9.28
CA PHE A 118 11.88 -12.81 9.26
C PHE A 118 11.51 -12.12 7.96
N ILE A 119 12.41 -11.35 7.36
CA ILE A 119 12.14 -10.73 6.07
C ILE A 119 11.92 -11.80 5.01
N GLU A 120 12.76 -12.83 4.94
CA GLU A 120 12.55 -13.97 4.02
C GLU A 120 11.19 -14.64 4.23
N LYS A 121 10.77 -14.84 5.49
CA LYS A 121 9.41 -15.33 5.82
C LYS A 121 8.32 -14.38 5.35
N ILE A 122 8.50 -13.07 5.51
CA ILE A 122 7.50 -12.03 5.16
C ILE A 122 7.30 -11.95 3.65
N LEU A 123 8.36 -12.09 2.85
CA LEU A 123 8.29 -11.99 1.38
C LEU A 123 7.42 -13.08 0.73
N SER A 124 7.11 -14.15 1.45
CA SER A 124 6.21 -15.23 1.00
C SER A 124 4.83 -15.19 1.67
N GLN A 125 4.51 -14.15 2.44
CA GLN A 125 3.20 -14.01 3.07
C GLN A 125 2.17 -13.44 2.09
N PRO A 126 0.91 -13.91 2.15
CA PRO A 126 -0.19 -13.42 1.32
C PRO A 126 -0.29 -11.89 1.25
N PHE A 127 -0.17 -11.19 2.39
CA PHE A 127 -0.28 -9.73 2.41
C PHE A 127 0.82 -9.02 1.60
N PHE A 128 1.93 -9.69 1.29
CA PHE A 128 3.05 -9.15 0.51
C PHE A 128 3.01 -9.56 -0.96
N THR A 129 2.37 -10.68 -1.30
CA THR A 129 2.25 -11.17 -2.69
C THR A 129 1.12 -10.45 -3.41
N THR A 130 1.39 -9.26 -3.93
CA THR A 130 0.36 -8.38 -4.54
C THR A 130 0.13 -8.61 -6.03
N ASP A 131 0.73 -9.64 -6.64
CA ASP A 131 0.72 -9.82 -8.10
C ASP A 131 -0.69 -9.87 -8.72
N LEU A 132 -1.64 -10.50 -8.02
CA LEU A 132 -3.02 -10.59 -8.47
C LEU A 132 -3.70 -9.22 -8.41
N VAL A 133 -3.58 -8.51 -7.28
CA VAL A 133 -4.11 -7.15 -7.12
C VAL A 133 -3.53 -6.22 -8.19
N SER A 134 -2.22 -6.25 -8.42
CA SER A 134 -1.57 -5.43 -9.46
C SER A 134 -2.09 -5.75 -10.87
N LYS A 135 -2.40 -7.03 -11.14
CA LYS A 135 -3.04 -7.43 -12.40
C LYS A 135 -4.45 -6.85 -12.53
N LEU A 136 -5.26 -6.94 -11.47
CA LEU A 136 -6.63 -6.38 -11.45
C LEU A 136 -6.63 -4.86 -11.62
N VAL A 137 -5.69 -4.15 -10.97
CA VAL A 137 -5.49 -2.70 -11.17
C VAL A 137 -5.26 -2.39 -12.64
N LYS A 138 -4.37 -3.14 -13.30
CA LYS A 138 -4.05 -2.94 -14.73
C LYS A 138 -5.22 -3.28 -15.66
N GLU A 139 -5.98 -4.32 -15.37
CA GLU A 139 -7.20 -4.66 -16.11
C GLU A 139 -8.26 -3.56 -15.98
N CYS A 140 -8.38 -2.97 -14.78
CA CYS A 140 -9.25 -1.84 -14.51
C CYS A 140 -8.79 -0.59 -15.27
N GLU A 141 -7.49 -0.31 -15.33
CA GLU A 141 -6.91 0.79 -16.12
C GLU A 141 -7.22 0.66 -17.61
N ASN A 142 -7.00 -0.52 -18.20
CA ASN A 142 -7.34 -0.78 -19.60
C ASN A 142 -8.84 -0.58 -19.86
N THR A 143 -9.69 -0.99 -18.91
CA THR A 143 -11.14 -0.82 -19.02
C THR A 143 -11.53 0.67 -18.94
N MET A 144 -10.85 1.46 -18.10
CA MET A 144 -11.04 2.90 -18.04
C MET A 144 -10.64 3.57 -19.37
N GLU A 145 -9.54 3.19 -20.01
CA GLU A 145 -9.16 3.74 -21.33
C GLU A 145 -10.25 3.54 -22.39
N VAL A 146 -10.97 2.43 -22.36
CA VAL A 146 -12.07 2.15 -23.30
C VAL A 146 -13.34 2.92 -22.96
N ILE A 147 -13.67 3.02 -21.66
CA ILE A 147 -14.95 3.59 -21.20
C ILE A 147 -14.91 5.12 -21.09
N PHE A 148 -13.74 5.70 -20.84
CA PHE A 148 -13.54 7.14 -20.82
C PHE A 148 -13.11 7.58 -22.23
N PRO A 149 -14.01 8.17 -23.04
CA PRO A 149 -13.62 8.65 -24.36
C PRO A 149 -12.46 9.63 -24.23
N ASN A 150 -11.45 9.52 -25.11
CA ASN A 150 -10.34 10.47 -25.23
C ASN A 150 -10.86 11.90 -25.08
N ILE A 151 -10.56 12.54 -23.95
CA ILE A 151 -10.96 13.90 -23.61
C ILE A 151 -10.28 14.93 -24.54
N GLU A 152 -9.50 14.48 -25.52
CA GLU A 152 -8.61 15.33 -26.31
C GLU A 152 -9.25 16.06 -27.49
N HIS A 153 -10.47 15.73 -27.96
CA HIS A 153 -10.99 16.36 -29.20
C HIS A 153 -12.46 16.85 -29.20
N GLY A 154 -13.06 17.17 -28.06
CA GLY A 154 -14.35 17.87 -28.01
C GLY A 154 -14.24 19.19 -27.25
N PRO A 155 -14.88 20.30 -27.67
CA PRO A 155 -14.93 21.52 -26.89
C PRO A 155 -15.86 21.29 -25.69
N LEU A 156 -15.33 20.70 -24.63
CA LEU A 156 -15.96 20.70 -23.32
C LEU A 156 -15.55 21.98 -22.62
N ASN A 157 -16.55 22.80 -22.28
CA ASN A 157 -16.40 24.03 -21.52
C ASN A 157 -15.54 23.75 -20.28
N GLU A 158 -14.58 24.63 -19.96
CA GLU A 158 -13.68 24.51 -18.80
C GLU A 158 -14.45 24.26 -17.48
N VAL A 159 -15.69 24.72 -17.40
CA VAL A 159 -16.62 24.50 -16.29
C VAL A 159 -17.02 23.02 -16.13
N ASP A 160 -17.20 22.28 -17.21
CA ASP A 160 -17.59 20.85 -17.18
C ASP A 160 -16.39 19.93 -16.89
N LYS A 161 -15.19 20.29 -17.36
CA LYS A 161 -13.92 19.67 -16.93
C LYS A 161 -13.69 19.89 -15.44
N ALA A 162 -13.81 21.14 -14.97
CA ALA A 162 -13.65 21.48 -13.57
C ALA A 162 -14.70 20.80 -12.68
N ARG A 163 -15.96 20.70 -13.12
CA ARG A 163 -17.05 20.05 -12.38
C ARG A 163 -16.90 18.53 -12.29
N ARG A 164 -16.39 17.87 -13.34
CA ARG A 164 -16.08 16.43 -13.32
C ARG A 164 -14.84 16.13 -12.49
N ALA A 165 -13.78 16.92 -12.64
CA ALA A 165 -12.58 16.82 -11.81
C ALA A 165 -12.91 17.09 -10.33
N THR A 166 -13.78 18.05 -10.00
CA THR A 166 -14.22 18.27 -8.61
C THR A 166 -15.13 17.17 -8.07
N ASN A 167 -15.91 16.48 -8.89
CA ASN A 167 -16.73 15.35 -8.43
C ASN A 167 -15.89 14.08 -8.21
N VAL A 168 -14.92 13.80 -9.08
CA VAL A 168 -13.94 12.71 -8.89
C VAL A 168 -13.00 13.03 -7.72
N ALA A 169 -12.52 14.28 -7.61
CA ALA A 169 -11.71 14.73 -6.49
C ALA A 169 -12.48 14.87 -5.18
N LYS A 170 -13.82 14.81 -5.18
CA LYS A 170 -14.65 14.80 -3.95
C LYS A 170 -14.73 13.42 -3.32
N GLU A 171 -14.44 12.35 -4.05
CA GLU A 171 -14.37 11.01 -3.47
C GLU A 171 -13.13 10.88 -2.60
N SER A 172 -13.34 10.61 -1.30
CA SER A 172 -12.26 10.39 -0.35
C SER A 172 -11.32 9.28 -0.79
N ILE A 173 -11.87 8.24 -1.45
CA ILE A 173 -11.11 7.09 -1.94
C ILE A 173 -10.10 7.51 -3.01
N PHE A 174 -10.51 8.29 -4.02
CA PHE A 174 -9.60 8.77 -5.05
C PHE A 174 -8.47 9.61 -4.46
N ARG A 175 -8.77 10.57 -3.58
CA ARG A 175 -7.73 11.37 -2.90
C ARG A 175 -6.77 10.51 -2.09
N ASN A 176 -7.30 9.52 -1.36
CA ASN A 176 -6.50 8.59 -0.57
C ASN A 176 -5.61 7.73 -1.47
N ALA A 177 -6.12 7.25 -2.61
CA ALA A 177 -5.36 6.47 -3.59
C ALA A 177 -4.23 7.30 -4.21
N ILE A 178 -4.47 8.56 -4.56
CA ILE A 178 -3.41 9.47 -5.02
C ILE A 178 -2.36 9.70 -3.94
N ALA A 179 -2.77 9.98 -2.70
CA ALA A 179 -1.85 10.13 -1.58
C ALA A 179 -1.04 8.85 -1.33
N ALA A 180 -1.67 7.68 -1.47
CA ALA A 180 -1.03 6.38 -1.39
C ALA A 180 0.03 6.19 -2.49
N LEU A 181 -0.28 6.52 -3.74
CA LEU A 181 0.67 6.47 -4.87
C LEU A 181 1.88 7.37 -4.62
N VAL A 182 1.67 8.60 -4.16
CA VAL A 182 2.75 9.52 -3.79
C VAL A 182 3.60 8.93 -2.66
N THR A 183 2.98 8.44 -1.60
CA THR A 183 3.67 7.82 -0.45
C THR A 183 4.51 6.63 -0.90
N MET A 184 3.96 5.76 -1.76
CA MET A 184 4.65 4.61 -2.32
C MET A 184 5.86 5.02 -3.19
N ARG A 185 5.79 6.15 -3.91
CA ARG A 185 6.93 6.70 -4.67
C ARG A 185 8.03 7.22 -3.74
N GLU A 186 7.65 7.89 -2.66
CA GLU A 186 8.58 8.42 -1.65
C GLU A 186 9.28 7.31 -0.87
N LEU A 187 8.52 6.30 -0.41
CA LEU A 187 9.06 5.13 0.28
C LEU A 187 10.12 4.41 -0.56
N ARG A 188 9.98 4.42 -1.88
CA ARG A 188 10.96 3.85 -2.83
C ARG A 188 12.14 4.76 -3.14
N ARG A 189 11.98 6.09 -3.11
CA ARG A 189 13.09 7.06 -3.24
C ARG A 189 14.03 7.08 -2.03
N GLY A 190 13.55 6.66 -0.86
CA GLY A 190 14.24 6.81 0.43
C GLY A 190 15.09 5.62 0.91
N SER A 191 16.05 5.12 0.13
CA SER A 191 17.17 4.35 0.69
C SER A 191 18.47 4.58 -0.09
N SER A 192 19.56 4.91 0.61
CA SER A 192 20.88 5.18 0.00
C SER A 192 21.54 3.94 -0.63
N THR A 193 20.92 2.76 -0.57
CA THR A 193 21.37 1.55 -1.27
C THR A 193 20.17 0.68 -1.66
N TYR A 194 20.05 0.35 -2.94
CA TYR A 194 19.16 -0.71 -3.42
C TYR A 194 19.56 -2.04 -2.75
N SER A 195 18.62 -2.73 -2.11
CA SER A 195 18.83 -4.01 -1.44
C SER A 195 17.80 -5.02 -1.95
N PRO A 196 18.12 -6.33 -1.97
CA PRO A 196 17.13 -7.37 -2.28
C PRO A 196 15.88 -7.36 -1.39
N PHE A 197 15.96 -6.68 -0.24
CA PHE A 197 14.86 -6.50 0.70
C PHE A 197 14.13 -5.15 0.54
N SER A 198 14.41 -4.40 -0.52
CA SER A 198 13.64 -3.20 -0.85
C SER A 198 12.31 -3.60 -1.48
N LEU A 199 11.31 -2.72 -1.39
CA LEU A 199 10.02 -2.93 -2.05
C LEU A 199 10.21 -3.08 -3.57
N PRO A 200 9.52 -4.02 -4.23
CA PRO A 200 9.60 -4.19 -5.67
C PRO A 200 9.11 -2.91 -6.40
N PRO A 201 9.60 -2.65 -7.63
CA PRO A 201 9.11 -1.56 -8.45
C PRO A 201 7.63 -1.77 -8.80
N LEU A 202 6.83 -0.71 -8.74
CA LEU A 202 5.46 -0.75 -9.28
C LEU A 202 5.55 -0.68 -10.80
N ASN A 203 5.00 -1.70 -11.48
CA ASN A 203 4.75 -1.66 -12.92
C ASN A 203 3.37 -1.04 -13.21
N LEU A 204 3.08 0.08 -12.56
CA LEU A 204 1.92 0.88 -12.94
C LEU A 204 2.36 1.77 -14.11
N PRO A 205 1.61 1.83 -15.22
CA PRO A 205 1.82 2.91 -16.19
C PRO A 205 1.82 4.21 -15.39
N GLU A 206 2.70 5.16 -15.71
CA GLU A 206 2.69 6.48 -15.09
C GLU A 206 1.30 7.08 -15.30
N SER A 207 0.39 6.84 -14.36
CA SER A 207 -1.01 7.14 -14.56
C SER A 207 -1.08 8.65 -14.56
N ASP A 208 -1.45 9.24 -15.70
CA ASP A 208 -1.57 10.69 -15.92
C ASP A 208 -2.47 11.39 -14.86
N LEU A 209 -3.19 10.59 -14.06
CA LEU A 209 -3.87 10.98 -12.82
C LEU A 209 -2.94 11.70 -11.82
N ILE A 210 -1.67 11.29 -11.71
CA ILE A 210 -0.69 11.90 -10.80
C ILE A 210 -0.26 13.29 -11.31
N HIS A 211 -0.17 13.47 -12.63
CA HIS A 211 0.17 14.77 -13.23
C HIS A 211 -1.00 15.77 -13.18
N SER A 212 -2.23 15.27 -13.16
CA SER A 212 -3.46 16.07 -13.10
C SER A 212 -3.70 16.73 -11.73
N VAL A 213 -3.08 16.21 -10.68
CA VAL A 213 -3.22 16.71 -9.30
C VAL A 213 -1.84 17.06 -8.77
N GLN A 214 -1.24 18.14 -9.30
CA GLN A 214 -0.12 18.81 -8.64
C GLN A 214 -0.62 19.36 -7.30
N LEU A 215 -0.56 18.54 -6.26
CA LEU A 215 -0.55 19.03 -4.88
C LEU A 215 0.76 19.81 -4.72
N PRO A 216 0.70 21.08 -4.27
CA PRO A 216 1.90 21.86 -4.04
C PRO A 216 2.78 21.11 -3.04
N SER A 217 4.03 20.85 -3.43
CA SER A 217 5.03 20.21 -2.59
C SER A 217 5.05 20.86 -1.20
N PRO A 218 4.96 20.09 -0.10
CA PRO A 218 5.19 20.67 1.20
C PRO A 218 6.68 20.93 1.36
N ILE A 219 7.01 22.21 1.41
CA ILE A 219 8.22 22.82 1.99
C ILE A 219 9.47 22.76 1.09
N PRO A 220 9.96 23.92 0.60
CA PRO A 220 11.33 24.03 0.11
C PRO A 220 12.30 23.79 1.27
N ILE A 221 13.21 22.83 1.09
CA ILE A 221 14.37 22.71 1.96
C ILE A 221 15.27 23.92 1.64
N LEU A 222 15.35 24.83 2.60
CA LEU A 222 16.34 25.93 2.67
C LEU A 222 17.76 25.37 2.76
#